data_AF-A0A6J6SFA6-F1
#
_entry.id   AF-A0A6J6SFA6-F1
#
_cell.length_a   1.000
_cell.length_b   1.000
_cell.length_c   1.000
_cell.angle_alpha   90.00
_cell.angle_beta   90.00
_cell.angle_gamma   90.00
#
_symmetry.space_group_name_H-M   'P 1'
#
loop_
_entity.id
_entity.type
_entity.pdbx_description
1 polymer ?
#
loop_
_entity_poly.entity_id
_entity_poly.type
_entity_poly.pdbx_seq_one_letter_code
_entity_poly.pdbx_strand_id
1 'polypeptide(L)'
;MSAPESPRSSSDPVRARRAMIALWTKRANRLGYLLFAAAIALFVVAFIVDFNDTMVTFITICMVIGSILLAPAIVLGYAVKAAEKDDVAQGL
;
A
#
# COMPACT_ATOMS: atom_id res chain seq x y z
N MET A 1 -2.07 -14.28 -48.70
CA MET A 1 -3.16 -13.65 -47.92
C MET A 1 -2.62 -13.42 -46.52
N SER A 2 -1.93 -12.29 -46.31
CA SER A 2 -1.26 -11.96 -45.05
C SER A 2 -2.29 -11.37 -44.10
N ALA A 3 -2.44 -11.93 -42.90
CA ALA A 3 -3.28 -11.35 -41.86
C ALA A 3 -2.78 -9.93 -41.52
N PRO A 4 -3.67 -8.97 -41.21
CA PRO A 4 -3.23 -7.64 -40.80
C PRO A 4 -2.46 -7.76 -39.48
N GLU A 5 -1.20 -7.32 -39.51
CA GLU A 5 -0.35 -7.20 -38.33
C GLU A 5 -1.04 -6.22 -37.37
N SER A 6 -1.65 -6.77 -36.31
CA SER A 6 -2.30 -5.96 -35.28
C SER A 6 -1.20 -5.24 -34.50
N PRO A 7 -1.22 -3.90 -34.38
CA PRO A 7 -0.18 -3.16 -33.66
C PRO A 7 -0.34 -3.40 -32.14
N ARG A 8 0.13 -4.56 -31.66
CA ARG A 8 0.31 -4.87 -30.22
C ARG A 8 1.62 -4.28 -29.69
N SER A 9 1.90 -3.02 -30.00
CA SER A 9 3.15 -2.35 -29.63
C SER A 9 2.98 -0.90 -29.14
N SER A 10 1.79 -0.56 -28.62
CA SER A 10 1.66 0.60 -27.73
C SER A 10 1.40 0.11 -26.31
N SER A 11 2.24 0.53 -25.38
CA SER A 11 2.10 0.31 -23.93
C SER A 11 0.64 0.35 -23.47
N ASP A 12 0.11 -0.78 -23.01
CA ASP A 12 -1.27 -0.87 -22.53
C ASP A 12 -1.50 0.17 -21.40
N PRO A 13 -2.37 1.17 -21.61
CA PRO A 13 -2.62 2.21 -20.62
C PRO A 13 -3.17 1.65 -19.30
N VAL A 14 -3.80 0.46 -19.31
CA VAL A 14 -4.29 -0.22 -18.11
C VAL A 14 -3.13 -0.75 -17.26
N ARG A 15 -2.12 -1.36 -17.90
CA ARG A 15 -0.90 -1.82 -17.20
C ARG A 15 -0.12 -0.65 -16.60
N ALA A 16 -0.02 0.47 -17.33
CA ALA A 16 0.60 1.68 -16.81
C ALA A 16 -0.14 2.24 -15.58
N ARG A 17 -1.49 2.27 -15.60
CA ARG A 17 -2.30 2.65 -14.43
C ARG A 17 -2.13 1.68 -13.26
N ARG A 18 -2.12 0.36 -13.50
CA ARG A 18 -1.88 -0.65 -12.44
C ARG A 18 -0.52 -0.46 -11.78
N ALA A 19 0.53 -0.20 -12.56
CA ALA A 19 1.87 0.07 -12.01
C ALA A 19 1.89 1.34 -11.13
N MET A 20 1.22 2.41 -11.55
CA MET A 20 1.09 3.62 -10.71
C MET A 20 0.36 3.34 -9.40
N ILE A 21 -0.78 2.62 -9.45
CA ILE A 21 -1.54 2.22 -8.26
C ILE A 21 -0.65 1.38 -7.35
N ALA A 22 0.07 0.39 -7.89
CA ALA A 22 1.00 -0.45 -7.13
C ALA A 22 2.07 0.38 -6.39
N LEU A 23 2.64 1.39 -7.05
CA LEU A 23 3.62 2.30 -6.45
C LEU A 23 3.03 3.11 -5.30
N TRP A 24 1.85 3.70 -5.50
CA TRP A 24 1.15 4.45 -4.47
C TRP A 24 0.77 3.57 -3.28
N THR A 25 0.27 2.36 -3.56
CA THR A 25 -0.04 1.35 -2.55
C THR A 25 1.19 0.94 -1.74
N LYS A 26 2.34 0.70 -2.39
CA LYS A 26 3.60 0.40 -1.69
C LYS A 26 4.03 1.54 -0.76
N ARG A 27 3.90 2.79 -1.22
CA ARG A 27 4.21 3.97 -0.39
C ARG A 27 3.24 4.11 0.79
N ALA A 28 1.94 3.92 0.56
CA ALA A 28 0.92 3.96 1.61
C ALA A 28 1.14 2.88 2.67
N ASN A 29 1.46 1.64 2.26
CA ASN A 29 1.82 0.56 3.17
C ASN A 29 3.04 0.92 4.01
N ARG A 30 4.12 1.43 3.37
CA ARG A 30 5.34 1.83 4.09
C ARG A 30 5.06 2.94 5.09
N LEU A 31 4.24 3.93 4.73
CA LEU A 31 3.85 5.02 5.63
C LEU A 31 3.00 4.52 6.80
N GLY A 32 2.03 3.63 6.56
CA GLY A 32 1.22 3.01 7.61
C GLY A 32 2.07 2.20 8.60
N TYR A 33 3.03 1.41 8.11
CA TYR A 33 3.97 0.69 8.99
C TYR A 33 4.88 1.62 9.78
N LEU A 34 5.34 2.73 9.20
CA LEU A 34 6.13 3.75 9.92
C LEU A 34 5.31 4.41 11.03
N LEU A 35 4.03 4.72 10.79
CA LEU A 35 3.12 5.24 11.81
C LEU A 35 2.94 4.25 12.97
N PHE A 36 2.78 2.97 12.67
CA PHE A 36 2.73 1.93 13.70
C PHE A 36 4.05 1.79 14.47
N ALA A 37 5.20 1.82 13.79
CA ALA A 37 6.50 1.80 14.45
C ALA A 37 6.70 3.02 15.36
N ALA A 38 6.28 4.21 14.93
CA ALA A 38 6.29 5.42 15.75
C ALA A 38 5.35 5.30 16.97
N ALA A 39 4.15 4.73 16.79
CA ALA A 39 3.22 4.49 17.89
C ALA A 39 3.82 3.53 18.93
N ILE A 40 4.48 2.45 18.49
CA ILE A 40 5.19 1.52 19.39
C ILE A 40 6.33 2.22 20.13
N ALA A 41 7.13 3.03 19.43
CA ALA A 41 8.22 3.78 20.06
C ALA A 41 7.70 4.77 21.13
N LEU A 42 6.64 5.53 20.81
CA LEU A 42 5.97 6.42 21.76
C LEU A 42 5.41 5.66 22.95
N PHE A 43 4.80 4.49 22.73
CA PHE A 43 4.30 3.63 23.80
C PHE A 43 5.43 3.17 24.72
N VAL A 44 6.56 2.72 24.19
CA VAL A 44 7.73 2.31 25.00
C VAL A 44 8.29 3.49 25.81
N VAL A 45 8.37 4.69 25.22
CA VAL A 45 8.82 5.89 25.93
C VAL A 45 7.86 6.24 27.07
N ALA A 46 6.55 6.27 26.80
CA ALA A 46 5.53 6.52 27.81
C ALA A 46 5.55 5.45 28.93
N PHE A 47 5.83 4.19 28.57
CA PHE A 47 5.96 3.11 29.54
C PHE A 47 7.16 3.29 30.50
N ILE A 48 8.27 3.87 30.03
CA ILE A 48 9.47 4.10 30.85
C ILE A 48 9.34 5.36 31.71
N VAL A 49 8.69 6.41 31.19
CA VAL A 49 8.64 7.76 31.80
C VAL A 49 7.37 8.03 32.61
N ASP A 50 6.34 7.21 32.45
CA ASP A 50 4.92 7.37 32.84
C ASP A 50 3.99 7.86 31.71
N PHE A 51 2.78 7.29 31.72
CA PHE A 51 1.74 7.62 30.76
C PHE A 51 1.10 8.96 31.09
N ASN A 52 1.23 9.92 30.17
CA ASN A 52 0.50 11.19 30.17
C ASN A 52 -0.60 11.15 29.11
N ASP A 53 -1.78 11.73 29.40
CA ASP A 53 -2.91 11.86 28.47
C ASP A 53 -2.51 12.35 27.07
N THR A 54 -1.56 13.27 26.99
CA THR A 54 -1.04 13.79 25.71
C THR A 54 -0.38 12.67 24.88
N MET A 55 0.45 11.84 25.52
CA MET A 55 1.15 10.73 24.86
C MET A 55 0.18 9.65 24.38
N VAL A 56 -0.80 9.31 25.23
CA VAL A 56 -1.85 8.34 24.91
C VAL A 56 -2.66 8.82 23.70
N THR A 57 -2.99 10.12 23.66
CA THR A 57 -3.69 10.74 22.53
C THR A 57 -2.89 10.62 21.24
N PHE A 58 -1.59 10.95 21.25
CA PHE A 58 -0.73 10.81 20.07
C PHE A 58 -0.62 9.37 19.57
N ILE A 59 -0.40 8.41 20.48
CA ILE A 59 -0.34 6.98 20.13
C ILE A 59 -1.64 6.55 19.46
N THR A 60 -2.79 6.94 20.03
CA THR A 60 -4.11 6.60 19.50
C THR A 60 -4.33 7.18 18.11
N ILE A 61 -3.98 8.46 17.89
CA ILE A 61 -4.08 9.11 16.58
C ILE A 61 -3.20 8.39 15.55
N CYS A 62 -1.95 8.06 15.90
CA CYS A 62 -1.06 7.31 15.02
C CYS A 62 -1.63 5.93 14.66
N MET A 63 -2.23 5.21 15.62
CA MET A 63 -2.85 3.92 15.37
C MET A 63 -4.09 4.02 14.47
N VAL A 64 -4.95 5.02 14.68
CA VAL A 64 -6.16 5.22 13.86
C VAL A 64 -5.76 5.58 12.43
N ILE A 65 -4.89 6.58 12.24
CA ILE A 65 -4.43 6.98 10.90
C ILE A 65 -3.67 5.84 10.23
N GLY A 66 -2.79 5.16 10.97
CA GLY A 66 -2.04 4.00 10.49
C GLY A 66 -2.97 2.90 9.98
N SER A 67 -4.03 2.58 10.73
CA SER A 67 -5.01 1.55 10.36
C SER A 67 -5.82 1.94 9.12
N ILE A 68 -6.28 3.19 9.06
CA ILE A 68 -7.02 3.72 7.90
C ILE A 68 -6.15 3.72 6.64
N LEU A 69 -4.84 3.94 6.75
CA LEU A 69 -3.92 3.83 5.61
C LEU A 69 -3.63 2.37 5.22
N LEU A 70 -3.35 1.52 6.20
CA LEU A 70 -2.85 0.16 5.97
C LEU A 70 -3.94 -0.74 5.37
N ALA A 71 -5.17 -0.68 5.87
CA ALA A 71 -6.26 -1.54 5.41
C ALA A 71 -6.54 -1.41 3.89
N PRO A 72 -6.82 -0.21 3.34
CA PRO A 72 -7.05 -0.06 1.90
C PRO A 72 -5.78 -0.33 1.07
N ALA A 73 -4.59 0.01 1.59
CA ALA A 73 -3.34 -0.27 0.90
C ALA A 73 -3.06 -1.79 0.80
N ILE A 74 -3.37 -2.57 1.82
CA ILE A 74 -3.25 -4.04 1.77
C ILE A 74 -4.22 -4.62 0.73
N VAL A 75 -5.49 -4.18 0.73
CA VAL A 75 -6.51 -4.67 -0.22
C VAL A 75 -6.11 -4.35 -1.66
N LEU A 76 -5.71 -3.11 -1.94
CA LEU A 76 -5.24 -2.72 -3.27
C LEU A 76 -3.99 -3.50 -3.70
N GLY A 77 -3.08 -3.77 -2.76
CA GLY A 77 -1.88 -4.55 -3.02
C GLY A 77 -2.19 -5.97 -3.46
N TYR A 78 -3.14 -6.63 -2.78
CA TYR A 78 -3.61 -7.96 -3.17
C TYR A 78 -4.34 -7.95 -4.51
N ALA A 79 -5.18 -6.94 -4.76
CA ALA A 79 -5.91 -6.81 -6.02
C ALA A 79 -4.95 -6.69 -7.23
N VAL A 80 -3.92 -5.84 -7.14
CA VAL A 80 -2.92 -5.70 -8.20
C VAL A 80 -2.12 -6.99 -8.39
N LYS A 81 -1.71 -7.64 -7.29
CA LYS A 81 -0.94 -8.88 -7.38
C LYS A 81 -1.74 -10.05 -7.96
N ALA A 82 -3.05 -10.11 -7.67
CA ALA A 82 -3.95 -11.06 -8.32
C ALA A 82 -4.06 -10.78 -9.82
N ALA A 83 -4.19 -9.50 -10.20
CA ALA A 83 -4.22 -9.05 -11.58
C ALA A 83 -2.94 -9.42 -12.35
N GLU A 84 -1.76 -9.19 -11.77
CA GLU A 84 -0.48 -9.58 -12.39
C GLU A 84 -0.39 -11.10 -12.61
N LYS A 85 -0.90 -11.89 -11.66
CA LYS A 85 -0.90 -13.36 -11.77
C LYS A 85 -1.81 -13.86 -12.89
N ASP A 86 -2.98 -13.23 -13.05
CA ASP A 86 -3.90 -13.52 -14.16
C ASP A 86 -3.31 -13.11 -15.51
N ASP A 87 -2.65 -11.94 -15.60
CA ASP A 87 -1.98 -11.49 -16.82
C ASP A 87 -0.91 -12.52 -17.26
N VAL A 88 -0.10 -13.02 -16.31
CA VAL A 88 0.90 -14.09 -16.55
C VAL A 88 0.25 -15.40 -16.99
N ALA A 89 -0.86 -15.80 -16.35
CA ALA A 89 -1.58 -17.03 -16.72
C ALA A 89 -2.19 -16.96 -18.13
N GLN A 90 -2.55 -15.75 -18.59
CA GLN A 90 -3.03 -15.50 -19.95
C GLN A 90 -1.90 -15.30 -20.97
N GLY A 91 -0.62 -15.30 -20.55
CA GLY A 91 0.53 -15.15 -21.43
C GLY A 91 0.80 -13.70 -21.89
N LEU A 92 0.37 -12.70 -21.11
CA LEU A 92 0.55 -11.25 -21.34
C LEU A 92 1.61 -10.64 -20.40
#